data_AF-A0A3C0Y051-F1
#
_entry.id   AF-A0A3C0Y051-F1
#
_cell.length_a   1.000
_cell.length_b   1.000
_cell.length_c   1.000
_cell.angle_alpha   90.00
_cell.angle_beta   90.00
_cell.angle_gamma   90.00
#
_symmetry.space_group_name_H-M   'P 1'
#
loop_
_entity.id
_entity.type
_entity.pdbx_description
1 polymer ?
#
loop_
_entity_poly.entity_id
_entity_poly.type
_entity_poly.pdbx_seq_one_letter_code
_entity_poly.pdbx_strand_id
1 'polypeptide(L)'
;MDTVLIGLGLMSYVALRAVPHMEDSIGVLVLLFALIGIFYIGLIAASIILQIYLVLRYYRNLYTEEGYLTFTLPVSPDHILNAKLINGYIWELLSLICTLASLFIAATGMLQAMAVNSAELQEFADEMMSIFGVDDPHFIISILLMGIISPLASTMSLYFCVTVGQLWQKHKILGAILCYIGIYVANQIMAQVAIFSSAGFFEFMNGEFSEGFDPSLGSLYAGMFTKITVFQLILSVAFYIACILINRKKVNLD
;
A
#
# COMPACT_ATOMS: atom_id res chain seq x y z
N MET A 1 -15.31 5.22 -4.16
CA MET A 1 -14.46 4.15 -3.62
C MET A 1 -14.13 4.43 -2.17
N ASP A 2 -13.68 5.64 -1.86
CA ASP A 2 -13.43 6.11 -0.49
C ASP A 2 -14.65 5.97 0.43
N THR A 3 -15.85 6.19 -0.11
CA THR A 3 -17.12 5.93 0.58
C THR A 3 -17.37 4.45 0.89
N VAL A 4 -16.85 3.53 0.06
CA VAL A 4 -16.97 2.08 0.26
C VAL A 4 -16.03 1.62 1.37
N LEU A 5 -14.81 2.16 1.44
CA LEU A 5 -13.86 1.89 2.52
C LEU A 5 -14.45 2.31 3.88
N ILE A 6 -14.92 3.56 3.97
CA ILE A 6 -15.56 4.07 5.20
C ILE A 6 -16.82 3.25 5.53
N GLY A 7 -17.61 2.88 4.52
CA GLY A 7 -18.77 1.99 4.68
C GLY A 7 -18.40 0.61 5.23
N LEU A 8 -17.31 0.00 4.76
CA LEU A 8 -16.78 -1.26 5.27
C LEU A 8 -16.34 -1.13 6.74
N GLY A 9 -15.67 -0.03 7.11
CA GLY A 9 -15.31 0.26 8.50
C GLY A 9 -16.54 0.36 9.41
N LEU A 10 -17.56 1.11 8.99
CA LEU A 10 -18.81 1.25 9.73
C LEU A 10 -19.59 -0.07 9.84
N MET A 11 -19.68 -0.84 8.76
CA MET A 11 -20.34 -2.16 8.79
C MET A 11 -19.60 -3.12 9.73
N SER A 12 -18.26 -3.12 9.71
CA SER A 12 -17.46 -3.89 10.66
C SER A 12 -17.74 -3.46 12.10
N TYR A 13 -17.77 -2.16 12.37
CA TYR A 13 -18.08 -1.62 13.70
C TYR A 13 -19.47 -2.04 14.20
N VAL A 14 -20.50 -1.92 13.36
CA VAL A 14 -21.88 -2.32 13.72
C VAL A 14 -21.97 -3.83 13.95
N ALA A 15 -21.32 -4.63 13.10
CA ALA A 15 -21.32 -6.08 13.22
C ALA A 15 -20.61 -6.54 14.50
N LEU A 16 -19.47 -5.94 14.84
CA LEU A 16 -18.71 -6.23 16.07
C LEU A 16 -19.49 -5.81 17.32
N ARG A 17 -20.25 -4.72 17.27
CA ARG A 17 -21.11 -4.29 18.39
C ARG A 17 -22.26 -5.26 18.68
N ALA A 18 -22.69 -6.07 17.72
CA ALA A 18 -23.78 -7.04 17.91
C ALA A 18 -23.31 -8.34 18.59
N VAL A 19 -22.01 -8.58 18.68
CA VAL A 19 -21.39 -9.81 19.18
C VAL A 19 -21.56 -10.06 20.70
N PRO A 20 -21.51 -9.06 21.60
CA PRO A 20 -21.63 -9.27 23.06
C PRO A 20 -22.96 -9.86 23.53
N HIS A 21 -23.96 -9.99 22.65
CA HIS A 21 -25.28 -10.54 22.96
C HIS A 21 -25.38 -12.06 22.80
N MET A 22 -24.28 -12.76 22.47
CA MET A 22 -24.26 -14.20 22.26
C MET A 22 -23.64 -14.93 23.47
N GLU A 23 -24.37 -15.91 24.03
CA GLU A 23 -23.93 -16.70 25.21
C GLU A 23 -22.87 -17.77 24.89
N ASP A 24 -22.71 -18.19 23.63
CA ASP A 24 -21.77 -19.25 23.24
C ASP A 24 -20.38 -18.68 22.89
N SER A 25 -19.38 -18.97 23.73
CA SER A 25 -18.01 -18.46 23.60
C SER A 25 -17.28 -18.94 22.33
N ILE A 26 -17.56 -20.16 21.84
CA ILE A 26 -16.91 -20.67 20.62
C ILE A 26 -17.57 -20.04 19.38
N GLY A 27 -18.91 -19.96 19.37
CA GLY A 27 -19.66 -19.31 18.31
C GLY A 27 -19.27 -17.85 18.11
N VAL A 28 -19.07 -17.11 19.22
CA VAL A 28 -18.58 -15.73 19.21
C VAL A 28 -17.20 -15.62 18.55
N LEU A 29 -16.25 -16.48 18.91
CA LEU A 29 -14.89 -16.44 18.39
C LEU A 29 -14.87 -16.72 16.87
N VAL A 30 -15.61 -17.74 16.41
CA VAL A 30 -15.74 -18.06 14.98
C VAL A 30 -16.36 -16.89 14.21
N LEU A 31 -17.37 -16.24 14.77
CA LEU A 31 -18.05 -15.09 14.16
C LEU A 31 -17.13 -13.86 14.08
N LEU A 32 -16.33 -13.59 15.12
CA LEU A 32 -15.31 -12.52 15.10
C LEU A 32 -14.27 -12.75 14.01
N PHE A 33 -13.72 -13.96 13.90
CA PHE A 33 -12.77 -14.31 12.84
C PHE A 33 -13.39 -14.14 11.45
N ALA A 34 -14.64 -14.56 11.26
CA ALA A 34 -15.35 -14.40 9.99
C ALA A 34 -15.55 -12.92 9.62
N LEU A 35 -15.96 -12.08 10.59
CA LEU A 35 -16.16 -10.64 10.37
C LEU A 35 -14.85 -9.93 10.00
N ILE A 36 -13.75 -10.22 10.71
CA ILE A 36 -12.42 -9.68 10.40
C ILE A 36 -11.97 -10.15 9.01
N GLY A 37 -12.21 -11.43 8.67
CA GLY A 37 -11.89 -11.97 7.35
C GLY A 37 -12.64 -11.26 6.22
N ILE A 38 -13.94 -11.03 6.37
CA ILE A 38 -14.77 -10.31 5.39
C ILE A 38 -14.28 -8.86 5.25
N PHE A 39 -14.00 -8.18 6.36
CA PHE A 39 -13.46 -6.82 6.34
C PHE A 39 -12.13 -6.75 5.59
N TYR A 40 -11.21 -7.67 5.87
CA TYR A 40 -9.90 -7.74 5.21
C TYR A 40 -10.02 -8.00 3.70
N ILE A 41 -10.89 -8.94 3.28
CA ILE A 41 -11.18 -9.19 1.86
C ILE A 41 -11.77 -7.93 1.21
N GLY A 42 -12.64 -7.20 1.90
CA GLY A 42 -13.21 -5.94 1.44
C GLY A 42 -12.15 -4.86 1.18
N LEU A 43 -11.17 -4.73 2.08
CA LEU A 43 -10.03 -3.82 1.90
C LEU A 43 -9.19 -4.18 0.67
N ILE A 44 -8.88 -5.46 0.49
CA ILE A 44 -8.13 -5.95 -0.68
C ILE A 44 -8.91 -5.64 -1.97
N ALA A 45 -10.21 -5.94 -2.00
CA ALA A 45 -11.05 -5.69 -3.16
C ALA A 45 -11.10 -4.20 -3.52
N ALA A 46 -11.27 -3.33 -2.53
CA ALA A 46 -11.26 -1.88 -2.72
C ALA A 46 -9.91 -1.38 -3.29
N SER A 47 -8.79 -1.89 -2.76
CA SER A 47 -7.45 -1.54 -3.27
C SER A 47 -7.25 -1.96 -4.73
N ILE A 48 -7.65 -3.18 -5.11
CA ILE A 48 -7.56 -3.66 -6.49
C ILE A 48 -8.42 -2.81 -7.43
N ILE A 49 -9.64 -2.46 -7.01
CA ILE A 49 -10.54 -1.61 -7.79
C ILE A 49 -9.93 -0.22 -8.03
N LEU A 50 -9.24 0.36 -7.03
CA LEU A 50 -8.52 1.64 -7.20
C LEU A 50 -7.47 1.54 -8.29
N GLN A 51 -6.62 0.51 -8.20
CA GLN A 51 -5.51 0.32 -9.14
C GLN A 51 -6.03 0.15 -10.56
N ILE A 52 -7.07 -0.66 -10.75
CA ILE A 52 -7.73 -0.83 -12.05
C ILE A 52 -8.30 0.50 -12.55
N TYR A 53 -8.97 1.27 -11.69
CA TYR A 53 -9.53 2.57 -12.06
C TYR A 53 -8.44 3.56 -12.52
N LEU A 54 -7.32 3.65 -11.79
CA LEU A 54 -6.19 4.51 -12.15
C LEU A 54 -5.54 4.10 -13.47
N VAL A 55 -5.38 2.79 -13.70
CA VAL A 55 -4.88 2.24 -14.97
C VAL A 55 -5.80 2.59 -16.13
N LEU A 56 -7.11 2.36 -15.99
CA LEU A 56 -8.09 2.65 -17.05
C LEU A 56 -8.15 4.15 -17.35
N ARG A 57 -8.12 4.99 -16.31
CA ARG A 57 -8.10 6.45 -16.46
C ARG A 57 -6.84 6.90 -17.19
N TYR A 58 -5.67 6.40 -16.81
CA TYR A 58 -4.41 6.72 -17.48
C TYR A 58 -4.41 6.26 -18.93
N TYR A 59 -4.82 5.01 -19.19
CA TYR A 59 -4.90 4.43 -20.52
C TYR A 59 -5.80 5.25 -21.45
N ARG A 60 -7.03 5.55 -21.00
CA ARG A 60 -7.99 6.32 -21.79
C ARG A 60 -7.46 7.72 -22.08
N ASN A 61 -6.97 8.42 -21.07
CA ASN A 61 -6.49 9.80 -21.23
C ASN A 61 -5.18 9.94 -22.04
N LEU A 62 -4.46 8.86 -22.38
CA LEU A 62 -3.19 8.95 -23.14
C LEU A 62 -3.21 8.20 -24.47
N TYR A 63 -3.91 7.06 -24.55
CA TYR A 63 -3.78 6.12 -25.67
C TYR A 63 -5.10 5.88 -26.42
N THR A 64 -6.15 6.65 -26.15
CA THR A 64 -7.38 6.68 -26.97
C THR A 64 -7.48 7.98 -27.78
N GLU A 65 -8.61 8.23 -28.47
CA GLU A 65 -8.79 9.42 -29.32
C GLU A 65 -8.56 10.74 -28.57
N GLU A 66 -8.87 10.78 -27.26
CA GLU A 66 -8.57 11.90 -26.35
C GLU A 66 -7.04 12.14 -26.19
N GLY A 67 -6.25 11.08 -26.34
CA GLY A 67 -4.79 11.11 -26.30
C GLY A 67 -4.16 11.80 -27.50
N TYR A 68 -4.77 11.70 -28.69
CA TYR A 68 -4.29 12.39 -29.89
C TYR A 68 -4.30 13.91 -29.68
N LEU A 69 -5.39 14.46 -29.15
CA LEU A 69 -5.47 15.88 -28.76
C LEU A 69 -4.42 16.25 -27.69
N THR A 70 -4.20 15.35 -26.73
CA THR A 70 -3.24 15.57 -25.64
C THR A 70 -1.80 15.68 -26.16
N PHE A 71 -1.42 14.92 -27.19
CA PHE A 71 -0.10 15.01 -27.82
C PHE A 71 0.03 16.14 -28.84
N THR A 72 -1.09 16.72 -29.32
CA THR A 72 -1.07 17.90 -30.21
C THR A 72 -0.97 19.24 -29.47
N LEU A 73 -1.07 19.25 -28.15
CA LEU A 73 -0.83 20.47 -27.37
C LEU A 73 0.67 20.84 -27.41
N PRO A 74 1.03 22.14 -27.47
CA PRO A 74 2.42 22.60 -27.51
C PRO A 74 3.09 22.49 -26.12
N VAL A 75 2.96 21.34 -25.48
CA VAL A 75 3.39 21.07 -24.11
C VAL A 75 4.25 19.82 -24.12
N SER A 76 5.42 19.89 -23.48
CA SER A 76 6.36 18.75 -23.44
C SER A 76 5.70 17.52 -22.79
N PRO A 77 5.95 16.31 -23.31
CA PRO A 77 5.42 15.05 -22.74
C PRO A 77 5.67 14.88 -21.24
N ASP A 78 6.77 15.48 -20.74
CA ASP A 78 7.17 15.46 -19.34
C ASP A 78 6.12 16.16 -18.44
N HIS A 79 5.57 17.30 -18.87
CA HIS A 79 4.54 18.03 -18.14
C HIS A 79 3.21 17.25 -18.09
N ILE A 80 2.86 16.57 -19.18
CA ILE A 80 1.65 15.75 -19.26
C ILE A 80 1.76 14.54 -18.31
N LEU A 81 2.93 13.89 -18.26
CA LEU A 81 3.20 12.79 -17.35
C LEU A 81 3.14 13.25 -15.89
N ASN A 82 3.80 14.37 -15.55
CA ASN A 82 3.82 14.93 -14.20
C ASN A 82 2.42 15.30 -13.70
N ALA A 83 1.60 15.94 -14.54
CA ALA A 83 0.24 16.31 -14.16
C ALA A 83 -0.62 15.07 -13.82
N LYS A 84 -0.47 13.98 -14.59
CA LYS A 84 -1.20 12.73 -14.33
C LYS A 84 -0.66 12.01 -13.11
N LEU A 85 0.65 11.99 -12.92
CA LEU A 85 1.31 11.39 -11.76
C LEU A 85 0.85 12.07 -10.46
N ILE A 86 0.85 13.40 -10.41
CA ILE A 86 0.40 14.16 -9.23
C ILE A 86 -1.08 13.86 -8.94
N ASN A 87 -1.95 13.88 -9.96
CA ASN A 87 -3.35 13.55 -9.76
C ASN A 87 -3.53 12.11 -9.26
N GLY A 88 -2.87 11.13 -9.87
CA GLY A 88 -2.93 9.73 -9.40
C GLY A 88 -2.44 9.57 -7.96
N TYR A 89 -1.33 10.24 -7.64
CA TYR A 89 -0.76 10.25 -6.30
C TYR A 89 -1.70 10.84 -5.23
N ILE A 90 -2.42 11.92 -5.55
CA ILE A 90 -3.42 12.50 -4.64
C ILE A 90 -4.56 11.50 -4.36
N TRP A 91 -5.03 10.77 -5.39
CA TRP A 91 -6.07 9.74 -5.21
C TRP A 91 -5.60 8.57 -4.35
N GLU A 92 -4.37 8.13 -4.53
CA GLU A 92 -3.76 7.08 -3.70
C GLU A 92 -3.56 7.55 -2.25
N LEU A 93 -3.10 8.78 -2.01
CA LEU A 93 -3.00 9.34 -0.66
C LEU A 93 -4.36 9.45 0.03
N LEU A 94 -5.40 9.88 -0.70
CA LEU A 94 -6.75 9.93 -0.15
C LEU A 94 -7.24 8.53 0.22
N SER A 95 -6.99 7.54 -0.63
CA SER A 95 -7.33 6.14 -0.36
C SER A 95 -6.57 5.58 0.84
N LEU A 96 -5.31 5.97 1.03
CA LEU A 96 -4.51 5.59 2.21
C LEU A 96 -5.17 6.13 3.49
N ILE A 97 -5.52 7.42 3.50
CA ILE A 97 -6.20 8.06 4.65
C ILE A 97 -7.53 7.37 4.94
N CYS A 98 -8.34 7.09 3.91
CA CYS A 98 -9.61 6.39 4.09
C CYS A 98 -9.44 4.96 4.61
N THR A 99 -8.40 4.25 4.16
CA THR A 99 -8.07 2.91 4.67
C THR A 99 -7.68 2.97 6.15
N LEU A 100 -6.82 3.91 6.54
CA LEU A 100 -6.42 4.11 7.94
C LEU A 100 -7.62 4.48 8.82
N ALA A 101 -8.49 5.37 8.36
CA ALA A 101 -9.72 5.71 9.07
C ALA A 101 -10.65 4.49 9.25
N SER A 102 -10.76 3.65 8.22
CA SER A 102 -11.59 2.43 8.26
C SER A 102 -11.03 1.41 9.23
N LEU A 103 -9.70 1.24 9.27
CA LEU A 103 -9.02 0.40 10.26
C LEU A 103 -9.23 0.92 11.69
N PHE A 104 -9.14 2.22 11.91
CA PHE A 104 -9.36 2.83 13.22
C PHE A 104 -10.81 2.60 13.70
N ILE A 105 -11.80 2.80 12.81
CA ILE A 105 -13.21 2.53 13.13
C ILE A 105 -13.42 1.03 13.45
N ALA A 106 -12.84 0.12 12.67
CA ALA A 106 -12.94 -1.31 12.95
C ALA A 106 -12.29 -1.70 14.29
N ALA A 107 -11.12 -1.15 14.59
CA ALA A 107 -10.40 -1.40 15.85
C ALA A 107 -11.21 -0.93 17.06
N THR A 108 -11.81 0.27 17.01
CA THR A 108 -12.68 0.74 18.10
C THR A 108 -13.92 -0.14 18.32
N GLY A 109 -14.48 -0.71 17.24
CA GLY A 109 -15.57 -1.68 17.33
C GLY A 109 -15.15 -2.99 17.99
N MET A 110 -13.94 -3.45 17.71
CA MET A 110 -13.37 -4.66 18.32
C MET A 110 -13.13 -4.49 19.82
N LEU A 111 -12.55 -3.35 20.23
CA LEU A 111 -12.32 -3.04 21.65
C LEU A 111 -13.63 -3.01 22.45
N GLN A 112 -14.69 -2.44 21.88
CA GLN A 112 -16.02 -2.46 22.49
C GLN A 112 -16.62 -3.86 22.56
N ALA A 113 -16.46 -4.67 21.50
CA ALA A 113 -16.98 -6.04 21.44
C ALA A 113 -16.34 -6.95 22.50
N MET A 114 -15.06 -6.73 22.80
CA MET A 114 -14.30 -7.46 23.83
C MET A 114 -14.51 -6.92 25.25
N ALA A 115 -15.33 -5.87 25.42
CA ALA A 115 -15.58 -5.20 26.70
C ALA A 115 -14.29 -4.80 27.46
N VAL A 116 -13.23 -4.45 26.72
CA VAL A 116 -11.92 -4.09 27.28
C VAL A 116 -12.06 -2.80 28.08
N ASN A 117 -11.64 -2.82 29.34
CA ASN A 117 -11.65 -1.63 30.20
C ASN A 117 -10.61 -0.60 29.74
N SER A 118 -10.78 0.67 30.10
CA SER A 118 -9.81 1.72 29.74
C SER A 118 -8.40 1.47 30.29
N ALA A 119 -8.29 0.77 31.42
CA ALA A 119 -7.01 0.38 32.02
C ALA A 119 -6.33 -0.75 31.23
N GLU A 120 -7.08 -1.79 30.86
CA GLU A 120 -6.60 -2.89 30.01
C GLU A 120 -6.23 -2.40 28.61
N LEU A 121 -6.96 -1.40 28.10
CA LEU A 121 -6.64 -0.75 26.83
C LEU A 121 -5.32 0.01 26.91
N GLN A 122 -5.06 0.68 28.03
CA GLN A 122 -3.81 1.41 28.24
C GLN A 122 -2.63 0.44 28.37
N GLU A 123 -2.78 -0.63 29.15
CA GLU A 123 -1.76 -1.68 29.28
C GLU A 123 -1.47 -2.36 27.92
N PHE A 124 -2.51 -2.69 27.16
CA PHE A 124 -2.36 -3.20 25.80
C PHE A 124 -1.69 -2.19 24.86
N ALA A 125 -2.04 -0.91 24.94
CA ALA A 125 -1.41 0.12 24.14
C ALA A 125 0.08 0.28 24.50
N ASP A 126 0.42 0.27 25.77
CA ASP A 126 1.80 0.36 26.27
C ASP A 126 2.61 -0.87 25.84
N GLU A 127 2.03 -2.07 25.91
CA GLU A 127 2.64 -3.31 25.44
C GLU A 127 2.84 -3.30 23.91
N MET A 128 1.84 -2.84 23.14
CA MET A 128 1.97 -2.66 21.69
C MET A 128 3.02 -1.62 21.34
N MET A 129 3.07 -0.49 22.05
CA MET A 129 4.10 0.55 21.82
C MET A 129 5.49 0.01 22.11
N SER A 130 5.66 -0.76 23.18
CA SER A 130 6.91 -1.45 23.53
C SER A 130 7.30 -2.51 22.48
N ILE A 131 6.34 -3.33 22.03
CA ILE A 131 6.57 -4.38 21.04
C ILE A 131 6.97 -3.77 19.69
N PHE A 132 6.18 -2.82 19.18
CA PHE A 132 6.46 -2.16 17.92
C PHE A 132 7.58 -1.12 18.00
N GLY A 133 8.13 -0.87 19.20
CA GLY A 133 9.18 0.12 19.42
C GLY A 133 8.76 1.51 18.92
N VAL A 134 7.51 1.91 19.19
CA VAL A 134 6.99 3.23 18.79
C VAL A 134 7.79 4.36 19.45
N ASP A 135 8.43 4.08 20.58
CA ASP A 135 9.36 5.01 21.25
C ASP A 135 10.63 5.29 20.41
N ASP A 136 10.97 4.43 19.44
CA ASP A 136 12.09 4.67 18.54
C ASP A 136 11.70 5.68 17.45
N PRO A 137 12.29 6.89 17.44
CA PRO A 137 12.02 7.87 16.39
C PRO A 137 12.38 7.37 14.99
N HIS A 138 13.33 6.43 14.85
CA HIS A 138 13.66 5.84 13.56
C HIS A 138 12.50 5.02 12.99
N PHE A 139 11.78 4.28 13.83
CA PHE A 139 10.59 3.53 13.41
C PHE A 139 9.51 4.48 12.89
N ILE A 140 9.17 5.53 13.65
CA ILE A 140 8.16 6.52 13.25
C ILE A 140 8.55 7.23 11.94
N ILE A 141 9.80 7.64 11.80
CA ILE A 141 10.26 8.29 10.57
C ILE A 141 10.18 7.33 9.37
N SER A 142 10.61 6.08 9.55
CA SER A 142 10.60 5.08 8.48
C SER A 142 9.19 4.76 7.98
N ILE A 143 8.21 4.60 8.88
CA ILE A 143 6.82 4.31 8.50
C ILE A 143 6.15 5.51 7.83
N LEU A 144 6.43 6.73 8.28
CA LEU A 144 5.93 7.95 7.65
C LEU A 144 6.49 8.13 6.24
N LEU A 145 7.80 7.93 6.06
CA LEU A 145 8.44 7.99 4.75
C LEU A 145 7.87 6.92 3.82
N MET A 146 7.68 5.70 4.31
CA MET A 146 7.08 4.62 3.54
C MET A 146 5.63 4.95 3.13
N GLY A 147 4.84 5.53 4.03
CA GLY A 147 3.46 5.94 3.77
C GLY A 147 3.33 7.02 2.69
N ILE A 148 4.35 7.87 2.53
CA ILE A 148 4.37 8.94 1.52
C ILE A 148 4.97 8.44 0.19
N ILE A 149 6.00 7.60 0.23
CA ILE A 149 6.73 7.18 -0.96
C ILE A 149 6.05 6.00 -1.67
N SER A 150 5.48 5.05 -0.92
CA SER A 150 4.85 3.87 -1.50
C SER A 150 3.67 4.15 -2.45
N PRO A 151 2.77 5.11 -2.18
CA PRO A 151 1.66 5.41 -3.10
C PRO A 151 2.15 6.05 -4.41
N LEU A 152 3.22 6.85 -4.33
CA LEU A 152 3.89 7.41 -5.49
C LEU A 152 4.53 6.31 -6.35
N ALA A 153 5.28 5.41 -5.72
CA ALA A 153 5.93 4.29 -6.40
C ALA A 153 4.91 3.33 -7.03
N SER A 154 3.79 3.05 -6.34
CA SER A 154 2.67 2.28 -6.85
C SER A 154 2.09 2.90 -8.13
N THR A 155 1.69 4.17 -8.08
CA THR A 155 1.15 4.89 -9.24
C THR A 155 2.12 4.87 -10.42
N MET A 156 3.40 5.07 -10.14
CA MET A 156 4.43 5.12 -11.17
C MET A 156 4.67 3.76 -11.82
N SER A 157 4.66 2.68 -11.04
CA SER A 157 4.76 1.32 -11.54
C SER A 157 3.59 0.96 -12.47
N LEU A 158 2.37 1.37 -12.13
CA LEU A 158 1.19 1.16 -12.98
C LEU A 158 1.35 1.89 -14.33
N TYR A 159 1.78 3.14 -14.30
CA TYR A 159 1.98 3.93 -15.53
C TYR A 159 3.07 3.33 -16.39
N PHE A 160 4.18 2.91 -15.79
CA PHE A 160 5.25 2.21 -16.49
C PHE A 160 4.77 0.92 -17.15
N CYS A 161 4.02 0.08 -16.43
CA CYS A 161 3.46 -1.16 -17.00
C CYS A 161 2.60 -0.87 -18.23
N VAL A 162 1.72 0.15 -18.15
CA VAL A 162 0.86 0.54 -19.27
C VAL A 162 1.70 1.03 -20.44
N THR A 163 2.67 1.91 -20.20
CA THR A 163 3.56 2.44 -21.24
C THR A 163 4.40 1.35 -21.90
N VAL A 164 4.95 0.41 -21.12
CA VAL A 164 5.69 -0.75 -21.64
C VAL A 164 4.79 -1.68 -22.44
N GLY A 165 3.56 -1.93 -21.97
CA GLY A 165 2.57 -2.71 -22.71
C GLY A 165 2.27 -2.14 -24.10
N GLN A 166 2.31 -0.81 -24.26
CA GLN A 166 2.12 -0.16 -25.56
C GLN A 166 3.25 -0.40 -26.58
N LEU A 167 4.41 -0.92 -26.18
CA LEU A 167 5.45 -1.33 -27.14
C LEU A 167 5.08 -2.62 -27.88
N TRP A 168 4.16 -3.43 -27.35
CA TRP A 168 3.74 -4.66 -28.02
C TRP A 168 2.72 -4.36 -29.13
N GLN A 169 2.94 -4.95 -30.31
CA GLN A 169 2.14 -4.67 -31.50
C GLN A 169 0.73 -5.30 -31.46
N LYS A 170 0.61 -6.56 -31.00
CA LYS A 170 -0.66 -7.31 -31.00
C LYS A 170 -1.37 -7.37 -29.64
N HIS A 171 -0.65 -7.60 -28.55
CA HIS A 171 -1.25 -7.84 -27.22
C HIS A 171 -0.83 -6.80 -26.18
N LYS A 172 -1.18 -5.54 -26.42
CA LYS A 172 -0.80 -4.39 -25.59
C LYS A 172 -1.16 -4.55 -24.11
N ILE A 173 -2.36 -5.06 -23.84
CA ILE A 173 -2.87 -5.30 -22.48
C ILE A 173 -2.08 -6.42 -21.80
N LEU A 174 -1.80 -7.51 -22.53
CA LEU A 174 -1.10 -8.67 -22.00
C LEU A 174 0.36 -8.35 -21.66
N GLY A 175 1.00 -7.50 -22.46
CA GLY A 175 2.34 -6.96 -22.16
C GLY A 175 2.36 -6.12 -20.88
N ALA A 176 1.33 -5.31 -20.65
CA ALA A 176 1.22 -4.52 -19.42
C ALA A 176 1.02 -5.41 -18.18
N ILE A 177 0.16 -6.43 -18.28
CA ILE A 177 -0.10 -7.39 -17.19
C ILE A 177 1.18 -8.17 -16.83
N LEU A 178 1.90 -8.69 -17.83
CA LEU A 178 3.14 -9.41 -17.59
C LEU A 178 4.22 -8.53 -16.95
N CYS A 179 4.32 -7.27 -17.38
CA CYS A 179 5.22 -6.30 -16.75
C CYS A 179 4.87 -6.07 -15.28
N TYR A 180 3.58 -5.91 -14.96
CA TYR A 180 3.12 -5.74 -13.59
C TYR A 180 3.42 -6.97 -12.72
N ILE A 181 3.21 -8.17 -13.24
CA ILE A 181 3.57 -9.42 -12.54
C ILE A 181 5.07 -9.45 -12.24
N GLY A 182 5.92 -9.08 -13.21
CA GLY A 182 7.37 -9.00 -13.00
C GLY A 182 7.77 -8.03 -11.89
N ILE A 183 7.15 -6.85 -11.86
CA ILE A 183 7.39 -5.84 -10.82
C ILE A 183 6.87 -6.31 -9.46
N TYR A 184 5.70 -6.95 -9.42
CA TYR A 184 5.15 -7.52 -8.20
C TYR A 184 6.07 -8.58 -7.60
N VAL A 185 6.57 -9.51 -8.42
CA VAL A 185 7.53 -10.54 -7.98
C VAL A 185 8.82 -9.89 -7.48
N ALA A 186 9.34 -8.88 -8.18
CA ALA A 186 10.53 -8.16 -7.74
C ALA A 186 10.32 -7.47 -6.37
N ASN A 187 9.19 -6.81 -6.17
CA ASN A 187 8.82 -6.21 -4.88
C ASN A 187 8.72 -7.26 -3.77
N GLN A 188 8.14 -8.43 -4.06
CA GLN A 188 8.02 -9.51 -3.08
C GLN A 188 9.39 -10.09 -2.69
N ILE A 189 10.26 -10.36 -3.66
CA ILE A 189 11.64 -10.81 -3.38
C ILE A 189 12.36 -9.76 -2.52
N MET A 190 12.23 -8.47 -2.87
CA MET A 190 12.86 -7.40 -2.11
C MET A 190 12.31 -7.24 -0.70
N ALA A 191 11.01 -7.45 -0.48
CA ALA A 191 10.42 -7.44 0.86
C ALA A 191 11.03 -8.54 1.73
N GLN A 192 11.20 -9.76 1.19
CA GLN A 192 11.84 -10.85 1.91
C GLN A 192 13.31 -10.56 2.21
N VAL A 193 14.07 -10.09 1.21
CA VAL A 193 15.48 -9.72 1.40
C VAL A 193 15.63 -8.59 2.44
N ALA A 194 14.72 -7.62 2.46
CA ALA A 194 14.75 -6.52 3.42
C ALA A 194 14.60 -7.00 4.87
N ILE A 195 13.72 -7.98 5.11
CA ILE A 195 13.54 -8.64 6.41
C ILE A 195 14.77 -9.46 6.78
N PHE A 196 15.24 -10.36 5.91
CA PHE A 196 16.38 -11.24 6.23
C PHE A 196 17.69 -10.47 6.50
N SER A 197 17.83 -9.29 5.91
CA SER A 197 19.02 -8.46 6.07
C SER A 197 18.91 -7.41 7.17
N SER A 198 17.75 -7.25 7.83
CA SER A 198 17.60 -6.24 8.89
C SER A 198 18.46 -6.59 10.10
N ALA A 199 19.02 -5.56 10.72
CA ALA A 199 19.69 -5.72 12.01
C ALA A 199 18.67 -6.27 13.01
N GLY A 200 19.07 -7.26 13.81
CA GLY A 200 18.18 -7.94 14.74
C GLY A 200 17.44 -9.17 14.19
N PHE A 201 17.42 -9.44 12.88
CA PHE A 201 16.75 -10.64 12.35
C PHE A 201 17.38 -11.94 12.87
N PHE A 202 18.71 -12.05 12.81
CA PHE A 202 19.43 -13.25 13.25
C PHE A 202 19.41 -13.41 14.78
N GLU A 203 19.48 -12.30 15.51
CA GLU A 203 19.40 -12.27 16.99
C GLU A 203 18.00 -12.69 17.47
N PHE A 204 16.94 -12.16 16.83
CA PHE A 204 15.56 -12.58 17.08
C PHE A 204 15.35 -14.08 16.80
N MET A 205 15.90 -14.59 15.70
CA MET A 205 15.78 -16.01 15.31
C MET A 205 16.52 -16.96 16.24
N ASN A 206 17.66 -16.53 16.82
CA ASN A 206 18.47 -17.38 17.71
C ASN A 206 18.12 -17.22 19.19
N GLY A 207 17.29 -16.24 19.56
CA GLY A 207 16.95 -15.94 20.95
C GLY A 207 18.16 -15.44 21.77
N GLU A 208 19.24 -15.05 21.09
CA GLU A 208 20.44 -14.50 21.69
C GLU A 208 20.32 -12.98 21.69
N PHE A 209 19.87 -12.42 22.81
CA PHE A 209 19.79 -10.98 23.01
C PHE A 209 21.11 -10.48 23.60
N SER A 210 21.90 -9.74 22.82
CA SER A 210 23.15 -9.13 23.29
C SER A 210 22.87 -8.01 24.29
N GLU A 211 23.67 -7.90 25.35
CA GLU A 211 23.65 -6.73 26.24
C GLU A 211 23.93 -5.46 25.42
N GLY A 212 22.98 -4.53 25.37
CA GLY A 212 23.08 -3.26 24.63
C GLY A 212 22.43 -3.23 23.25
N PHE A 213 21.93 -4.36 22.74
CA PHE A 213 21.00 -4.38 21.60
C PHE A 213 19.59 -4.46 22.17
N ASP A 214 18.80 -3.39 22.02
CA ASP A 214 17.40 -3.40 22.42
C ASP A 214 16.62 -4.13 21.32
N PRO A 215 16.26 -5.41 21.50
CA PRO A 215 15.73 -6.26 20.44
C PRO A 215 14.23 -6.00 20.28
N SER A 216 13.82 -4.74 20.35
CA SER A 216 12.45 -4.39 20.04
C SER A 216 12.19 -4.78 18.60
N LEU A 217 11.05 -5.43 18.35
CA LEU A 217 10.60 -5.72 16.99
C LEU A 217 10.54 -4.43 16.16
N GLY A 218 10.36 -3.27 16.81
CA GLY A 218 10.48 -1.94 16.22
C GLY A 218 11.76 -1.69 15.44
N SER A 219 12.94 -1.99 15.99
CA SER A 219 14.21 -1.77 15.28
C SER A 219 14.35 -2.65 14.02
N LEU A 220 13.89 -3.90 14.11
CA LEU A 220 13.84 -4.85 13.00
C LEU A 220 12.90 -4.34 11.89
N TYR A 221 11.70 -3.90 12.26
CA TYR A 221 10.71 -3.37 11.32
C TYR A 221 11.15 -2.02 10.73
N ALA A 222 11.77 -1.13 11.51
CA ALA A 222 12.29 0.15 11.04
C ALA A 222 13.37 -0.05 9.96
N GLY A 223 14.28 -1.00 10.18
CA GLY A 223 15.31 -1.37 9.19
C GLY A 223 14.71 -1.95 7.91
N MET A 224 13.68 -2.80 8.03
CA MET A 224 12.93 -3.34 6.90
C MET A 224 12.24 -2.22 6.09
N PHE A 225 11.47 -1.36 6.76
CA PHE A 225 10.72 -0.28 6.11
C PHE A 225 11.64 0.71 5.39
N THR A 226 12.77 1.06 6.00
CA THR A 226 13.75 1.96 5.38
C THR A 226 14.29 1.38 4.07
N LYS A 227 14.67 0.10 4.05
CA LYS A 227 15.20 -0.55 2.84
C LYS A 227 14.17 -0.66 1.72
N ILE A 228 12.94 -1.05 2.07
CA ILE A 228 11.84 -1.13 1.11
C ILE A 228 11.56 0.26 0.51
N THR A 229 11.53 1.29 1.35
CA THR A 229 11.29 2.68 0.93
C THR A 229 12.36 3.16 -0.05
N VAL A 230 13.65 2.92 0.27
CA VAL A 230 14.77 3.27 -0.61
C VAL A 230 14.67 2.54 -1.96
N PHE A 231 14.37 1.24 -1.93
CA PHE A 231 14.19 0.44 -3.15
C PHE A 231 13.05 0.98 -4.02
N GLN A 232 11.89 1.26 -3.43
CA GLN A 232 10.73 1.81 -4.13
C GLN A 232 11.01 3.18 -4.73
N LEU A 233 11.79 4.02 -4.04
CA LEU A 233 12.19 5.33 -4.54
C LEU A 233 13.10 5.20 -5.76
N ILE A 234 14.12 4.33 -5.71
CA ILE A 234 15.03 4.05 -6.84
C ILE A 234 14.24 3.54 -8.04
N LEU A 235 13.34 2.58 -7.81
CA LEU A 235 12.54 1.96 -8.85
C LEU A 235 11.53 2.94 -9.47
N SER A 236 10.93 3.82 -8.67
CA SER A 236 10.07 4.90 -9.15
C SER A 236 10.82 5.88 -10.07
N VAL A 237 12.03 6.30 -9.68
CA VAL A 237 12.89 7.17 -10.52
C VAL A 237 13.28 6.46 -11.83
N ALA A 238 13.66 5.19 -11.77
CA ALA A 238 14.00 4.40 -12.95
C ALA A 238 12.81 4.29 -13.93
N PHE A 239 11.61 4.02 -13.41
CA PHE A 239 10.37 3.97 -14.19
C PHE A 239 10.01 5.32 -14.80
N TYR A 240 10.29 6.42 -14.08
CA TYR A 240 10.08 7.78 -14.59
C TYR A 240 10.92 8.09 -15.81
N ILE A 241 12.21 7.79 -15.71
CA ILE A 241 13.13 7.96 -16.83
C ILE A 241 12.69 7.07 -18.00
N ALA A 242 12.35 5.81 -17.74
CA ALA A 242 11.92 4.90 -18.80
C ALA A 242 10.63 5.35 -19.50
N CYS A 243 9.62 5.82 -18.77
CA CYS A 243 8.38 6.37 -19.33
C CYS A 243 8.63 7.57 -20.25
N ILE A 244 9.49 8.50 -19.83
CA ILE A 244 9.86 9.68 -20.64
C ILE A 244 10.56 9.25 -21.93
N LEU A 245 11.53 8.34 -21.84
CA LEU A 245 12.28 7.86 -23.00
C LEU A 245 11.38 7.16 -24.03
N ILE A 246 10.43 6.35 -23.57
CA ILE A 246 9.47 5.66 -24.44
C ILE A 246 8.54 6.66 -25.13
N ASN A 247 7.97 7.60 -24.37
CA ASN A 247 7.05 8.60 -24.92
C ASN A 247 7.75 9.54 -25.92
N ARG A 248 9.00 9.95 -25.66
CA ARG A 248 9.77 10.77 -26.62
C ARG A 248 10.07 10.04 -27.92
N LYS A 249 10.37 8.74 -27.89
CA LYS A 249 10.63 7.96 -29.12
C LYS A 249 9.40 7.72 -29.98
N LYS A 250 8.21 7.53 -29.38
CA LYS A 250 6.98 7.32 -30.16
C LYS A 250 6.39 8.58 -30.78
N VAL A 251 6.62 9.76 -30.18
CA VAL A 251 6.19 11.05 -30.76
C VAL A 251 7.07 11.45 -31.97
N ASN A 252 8.30 10.93 -32.06
CA ASN A 252 9.22 11.18 -33.17
C ASN A 252 9.16 10.12 -34.30
N LEU A 253 8.10 9.32 -34.36
CA LEU A 253 7.83 8.37 -35.44
C LEU A 253 6.63 8.87 -36.27
N ASP A 254 6.81 10.07 -36.84
CA ASP A 254 6.29 10.41 -38.17
C ASP A 254 7.41 10.21 -39.18
#